data_AF-M2U406-F1
#
_entry.id   AF-M2U406-F1
#
_cell.length_a   1.000
_cell.length_b   1.000
_cell.length_c   1.000
_cell.angle_alpha   90.00
_cell.angle_beta   90.00
_cell.angle_gamma   90.00
#
_symmetry.space_group_name_H-M   'P 1'
#
loop_
_entity.id
_entity.type
_entity.pdbx_description
1 polymer ?
#
loop_
_entity_poly.entity_id
_entity_poly.type
_entity_poly.pdbx_seq_one_letter_code
_entity_poly.pdbx_strand_id
1 'polypeptide(L)'
;MTIRISLAAALLAAALPQAANAETLVKPDLIVSPAGASVTLVFLNETAERLVPPPRIDADMTIGGRTVPVVLTRRDGTEGVPPSAFARMVYDISGAAPEPGTTVSLTLPAPWQTAAQLTAVAAPADATNEALAAAPDAGMRGEMATGPAPELAAAPTSIATPAAEALAVTTPEETFEERSYFSTYQPVYAVLGLSPANAKLQFSFKYALVDPDGDAAMRWSFLRGVYFGYTQTMFWDLAQESSPFRSIDFKPELFYRYRSDRFLQSLERPALNVQAGIRHQSNGREEPASRSFNETYIEPSVTLPVGGGYHLTAAPRAWFYFGDLEDNPDIDEFRGNTSFRLSLLREDGARLEARAIGFVGTGRGSLQTDASYPITGGFIGNLNLRAHAQLFTGYGDNLLEYDRKVTRLRIGISLAD
;
A
#
# COMPACT_ATOMS: atom_id res chain seq x y z
N MET A 1 39.09 -42.70 -43.53
CA MET A 1 39.90 -42.35 -42.33
C MET A 1 39.68 -40.86 -42.14
N THR A 2 38.96 -40.32 -41.15
CA THR A 2 38.87 -40.65 -39.71
C THR A 2 37.53 -40.05 -39.19
N ILE A 3 36.52 -40.86 -38.87
CA ILE A 3 35.95 -41.22 -37.53
C ILE A 3 35.33 -40.06 -36.72
N ARG A 4 34.02 -40.22 -36.44
CA ARG A 4 33.16 -39.49 -35.48
C ARG A 4 33.45 -39.91 -34.04
N ILE A 5 33.34 -39.00 -33.06
CA ILE A 5 32.92 -39.30 -31.68
C ILE A 5 32.15 -38.10 -31.09
N SER A 6 30.94 -38.34 -30.60
CA SER A 6 30.19 -37.49 -29.65
C SER A 6 30.68 -37.78 -28.24
N LEU A 7 30.83 -36.77 -27.36
CA LEU A 7 30.96 -37.02 -25.92
C LEU A 7 30.37 -35.88 -25.08
N ALA A 8 29.42 -36.26 -24.21
CA ALA A 8 28.95 -35.50 -23.07
C ALA A 8 29.86 -35.79 -21.86
N ALA A 9 30.18 -34.77 -21.07
CA ALA A 9 30.61 -34.84 -19.66
C ALA A 9 30.51 -33.41 -19.09
N ALA A 10 29.49 -33.09 -18.30
CA ALA A 10 29.49 -33.24 -16.84
C ALA A 10 30.63 -32.45 -16.17
N LEU A 11 30.40 -31.16 -15.90
CA LEU A 11 31.17 -30.40 -14.92
C LEU A 11 30.31 -30.26 -13.66
N LEU A 12 30.71 -31.08 -12.70
CA LEU A 12 30.23 -31.24 -11.35
C LEU A 12 30.31 -29.89 -10.60
N ALA A 13 29.21 -29.16 -10.50
CA ALA A 13 29.08 -28.15 -9.46
C ALA A 13 28.97 -28.90 -8.13
N ALA A 14 29.99 -28.77 -7.28
CA ALA A 14 29.90 -29.23 -5.90
C ALA A 14 28.71 -28.51 -5.26
N ALA A 15 27.58 -29.20 -5.13
CA ALA A 15 26.53 -28.82 -4.22
C ALA A 15 27.12 -28.92 -2.81
N LEU A 16 27.63 -27.80 -2.32
CA LEU A 16 27.65 -27.59 -0.88
C LEU A 16 26.21 -27.78 -0.40
N PRO A 17 25.95 -28.54 0.68
CA PRO A 17 24.62 -28.57 1.26
C PRO A 17 24.27 -27.13 1.62
N GLN A 18 23.36 -26.55 0.83
CA GLN A 18 22.73 -25.29 1.17
C GLN A 18 21.91 -25.61 2.40
N ALA A 19 22.47 -25.32 3.58
CA ALA A 19 21.72 -25.42 4.82
C ALA A 19 20.42 -24.65 4.62
N ALA A 20 19.29 -25.32 4.88
CA ALA A 20 17.98 -24.71 4.85
C ALA A 20 17.96 -23.56 5.86
N ASN A 21 18.28 -22.35 5.41
CA ASN A 21 18.27 -21.16 6.24
C ASN A 21 16.81 -20.73 6.35
N ALA A 22 16.20 -20.95 7.51
CA ALA A 22 14.95 -20.30 7.85
C ALA A 22 15.21 -18.79 7.99
N GLU A 23 14.63 -17.97 7.10
CA GLU A 23 14.69 -16.52 7.28
C GLU A 23 13.84 -16.14 8.49
N THR A 24 14.49 -15.61 9.52
CA THR A 24 13.78 -15.13 10.71
C THR A 24 13.38 -13.68 10.49
N LEU A 25 12.11 -13.40 10.21
CA LEU A 25 11.60 -12.02 10.19
C LEU A 25 11.40 -11.52 11.62
N VAL A 26 12.41 -10.90 12.22
CA VAL A 26 12.31 -10.44 13.61
C VAL A 26 11.92 -8.97 13.68
N LYS A 27 10.77 -8.69 14.28
CA LYS A 27 10.48 -7.39 14.90
C LYS A 27 10.68 -7.56 16.42
N PRO A 28 11.82 -7.12 16.99
CA PRO A 28 12.07 -7.28 18.42
C PRO A 28 11.18 -6.30 19.21
N ASP A 29 10.17 -6.80 19.91
CA ASP A 29 9.55 -6.03 20.97
C ASP A 29 10.33 -6.33 22.26
N LEU A 30 11.22 -5.41 22.67
CA LEU A 30 11.99 -5.53 23.91
C LEU A 30 11.21 -4.90 25.07
N ILE A 31 10.82 -5.73 26.03
CA ILE A 31 10.16 -5.33 27.26
C ILE A 31 11.16 -5.44 28.42
N VAL A 32 11.30 -4.37 29.19
CA VAL A 32 12.15 -4.32 30.39
C VAL A 32 11.27 -4.13 31.62
N SER A 33 11.40 -5.03 32.58
CA SER A 33 10.73 -4.98 33.86
C SER A 33 11.74 -4.82 35.00
N PRO A 34 11.30 -4.38 36.20
CA PRO A 34 12.11 -4.48 37.41
C PRO A 34 12.55 -5.92 37.75
N ALA A 35 11.87 -6.93 37.21
CA ALA A 35 12.16 -8.35 37.41
C ALA A 35 13.08 -8.97 36.34
N GLY A 36 13.49 -8.19 35.31
CA GLY A 36 14.30 -8.66 34.19
C GLY A 36 13.83 -8.12 32.83
N ALA A 37 14.59 -8.40 31.78
CA ALA A 37 14.27 -8.02 30.41
C ALA A 37 13.80 -9.24 29.60
N SER A 38 12.87 -9.05 28.68
CA SER A 38 12.40 -10.09 27.75
C SER A 38 12.22 -9.52 26.35
N VAL A 39 12.42 -10.35 25.34
CA VAL A 39 12.24 -10.00 23.93
C VAL A 39 11.26 -10.95 23.27
N THR A 40 10.35 -10.40 22.46
CA THR A 40 9.54 -11.22 21.56
C THR A 40 10.26 -11.37 20.23
N LEU A 41 10.53 -12.62 19.84
CA LEU A 41 11.06 -12.98 18.53
C LEU A 41 9.96 -13.59 17.68
N VAL A 42 9.93 -13.25 16.39
CA VAL A 42 9.00 -13.85 15.42
C VAL A 42 9.81 -14.74 14.49
N PHE A 43 9.43 -16.02 14.41
CA PHE A 43 10.05 -17.00 13.53
C PHE A 43 9.13 -17.26 12.35
N LEU A 44 9.63 -17.03 11.13
CA LEU A 44 8.97 -17.38 9.88
C LEU A 44 9.57 -18.69 9.37
N ASN A 45 8.72 -19.62 8.99
CA ASN A 45 9.14 -20.90 8.42
C ASN A 45 8.73 -21.00 6.96
N GLU A 46 9.65 -20.69 6.06
CA GLU A 46 9.46 -20.82 4.61
C GLU A 46 9.80 -22.21 4.06
N THR A 47 10.23 -23.13 4.94
CA THR A 47 10.64 -24.47 4.56
C THR A 47 9.45 -25.43 4.50
N ALA A 48 9.63 -26.57 3.82
CA ALA A 48 8.65 -27.65 3.77
C ALA A 48 8.62 -28.49 5.06
N GLU A 49 9.57 -28.28 5.98
CA GLU A 49 9.67 -28.99 7.26
C GLU A 49 9.27 -28.08 8.41
N ARG A 50 8.98 -28.66 9.57
CA ARG A 50 8.63 -27.90 10.77
C ARG A 50 9.88 -27.26 11.38
N LEU A 51 9.87 -25.95 11.56
CA LEU A 51 10.94 -25.22 12.24
C LEU A 51 10.74 -25.32 13.75
N VAL A 52 11.76 -25.74 14.49
CA VAL A 52 11.75 -25.73 15.95
C VAL A 52 12.73 -24.67 16.45
N PRO A 53 12.24 -23.51 16.91
CA PRO A 53 13.11 -22.49 17.48
C PRO A 53 13.83 -23.01 18.72
N PRO A 54 15.09 -22.59 18.94
CA PRO A 54 15.92 -23.14 19.99
C PRO A 54 15.44 -22.64 21.37
N PRO A 55 15.54 -23.47 22.42
CA PRO A 55 15.17 -23.06 23.78
C PRO A 55 16.13 -22.02 24.37
N ARG A 56 17.34 -21.92 23.82
CA ARG A 56 18.39 -21.00 24.24
C ARG A 56 19.12 -20.43 23.03
N ILE A 57 19.37 -19.12 23.05
CA ILE A 57 20.18 -18.42 22.04
C ILE A 57 21.22 -17.57 22.76
N ASP A 58 22.49 -17.78 22.47
CA ASP A 58 23.57 -16.90 22.95
C ASP A 58 23.73 -15.76 21.93
N ALA A 59 23.44 -14.52 22.33
CA ALA A 59 23.35 -13.36 21.45
C ALA A 59 24.19 -12.19 21.96
N ASP A 60 24.37 -11.16 21.13
CA ASP A 60 25.04 -9.92 21.52
C ASP A 60 24.06 -8.75 21.57
N MET A 61 24.10 -7.98 22.65
CA MET A 61 23.29 -6.78 22.83
C MET A 61 24.17 -5.53 22.84
N THR A 62 23.86 -4.56 22.00
CA THR A 62 24.52 -3.24 21.97
C THR A 62 23.63 -2.21 22.65
N ILE A 63 24.14 -1.58 23.71
CA ILE A 63 23.47 -0.55 24.51
C ILE A 63 24.38 0.67 24.54
N GLY A 64 23.92 1.82 24.03
CA GLY A 64 24.71 3.06 24.04
C GLY A 64 26.10 2.93 23.38
N GLY A 65 26.21 2.09 22.34
CA GLY A 65 27.47 1.83 21.64
C GLY A 65 28.41 0.81 22.28
N ARG A 66 28.02 0.19 23.42
CA ARG A 66 28.76 -0.91 24.06
C ARG A 66 28.05 -2.24 23.79
N THR A 67 28.79 -3.21 23.26
CA THR A 67 28.27 -4.56 23.01
C THR A 67 28.60 -5.48 24.20
N VAL A 68 27.58 -6.18 24.71
CA VAL A 68 27.67 -7.14 25.80
C VAL A 68 27.02 -8.47 25.41
N PRO A 69 27.59 -9.61 25.78
CA PRO A 69 26.98 -10.91 25.53
C PRO A 69 25.73 -11.08 26.42
N VAL A 70 24.67 -11.61 25.84
CA VAL A 70 23.40 -11.91 26.51
C VAL A 70 22.93 -13.32 26.16
N VAL A 71 22.17 -13.93 27.05
CA VAL A 71 21.55 -15.24 26.82
C VAL A 71 20.04 -15.09 26.82
N LEU A 72 19.42 -15.50 25.70
CA LEU A 72 17.97 -15.54 25.50
C LEU A 72 17.47 -16.94 25.87
N THR A 73 16.57 -17.04 26.83
CA THR A 73 15.95 -18.32 27.25
C THR A 73 14.46 -18.28 26.96
N ARG A 74 13.95 -19.23 26.18
CA ARG A 74 12.54 -19.24 25.78
C ARG A 74 11.62 -19.49 26.98
N ARG A 75 10.57 -18.68 27.13
CA ARG A 75 9.60 -18.75 28.23
C ARG A 75 8.57 -19.87 28.05
N ASP A 76 8.11 -20.09 26.81
CA ASP A 76 7.07 -21.07 26.49
C ASP A 76 7.57 -22.30 25.70
N GLY A 77 6.88 -23.43 25.85
CA GLY A 77 7.10 -24.65 25.06
C GLY A 77 6.12 -24.72 23.90
N THR A 78 6.56 -24.41 22.68
CA THR A 78 5.72 -24.55 21.47
C THR A 78 6.01 -25.85 20.75
N GLU A 79 5.03 -26.42 20.04
CA GLU A 79 5.22 -27.57 19.12
C GLU A 79 6.04 -27.23 17.85
N GLY A 80 6.63 -26.03 17.75
CA GLY A 80 7.36 -25.56 16.56
C GLY A 80 6.45 -24.91 15.51
N VAL A 81 7.07 -24.23 14.55
CA VAL A 81 6.39 -23.46 13.49
C VAL A 81 6.15 -24.37 12.28
N PRO A 82 4.89 -24.59 11.85
CA PRO A 82 4.58 -25.39 10.66
C PRO A 82 5.19 -24.81 9.38
N PRO A 83 5.29 -25.61 8.29
CA PRO A 83 5.66 -25.10 6.96
C PRO A 83 4.79 -23.93 6.52
N SER A 84 5.41 -22.91 5.90
CA SER A 84 4.74 -21.69 5.41
C SER A 84 3.94 -20.93 6.48
N ALA A 85 4.36 -21.02 7.75
CA ALA A 85 3.71 -20.34 8.88
C ALA A 85 4.72 -19.50 9.68
N PHE A 86 4.23 -18.73 10.63
CA PHE A 86 5.05 -17.98 11.58
C PHE A 86 4.59 -18.20 13.03
N ALA A 87 5.48 -18.00 14.00
CA ALA A 87 5.14 -18.01 15.42
C ALA A 87 5.88 -16.93 16.20
N ARG A 88 5.24 -16.39 17.22
CA ARG A 88 5.83 -15.46 18.19
C ARG A 88 6.32 -16.24 19.41
N MET A 89 7.51 -15.93 19.89
CA MET A 89 8.08 -16.56 21.07
C MET A 89 8.71 -15.52 21.98
N VAL A 90 8.42 -15.62 23.27
CA VAL A 90 8.99 -14.76 24.29
C VAL A 90 10.26 -15.40 24.85
N TYR A 91 11.35 -14.64 24.87
CA TYR A 91 12.61 -15.03 25.48
C TYR A 91 12.95 -14.10 26.63
N ASP A 92 13.30 -14.68 27.77
CA ASP A 92 13.92 -13.97 28.89
C ASP A 92 15.38 -13.69 28.58
N ILE A 93 15.82 -12.45 28.80
CA ILE A 93 17.18 -12.01 28.58
C ILE A 93 17.93 -12.04 29.91
N SER A 94 19.10 -12.66 29.90
CA SER A 94 20.05 -12.63 31.01
C SER A 94 21.41 -12.11 30.55
N GLY A 95 22.17 -11.49 31.46
CA GLY A 95 23.49 -10.90 31.19
C GLY A 95 23.50 -9.38 31.05
N ALA A 96 22.38 -8.76 30.66
CA ALA A 96 22.21 -7.31 30.64
C ALA A 96 20.73 -6.92 30.82
N ALA A 97 20.48 -5.83 31.56
CA ALA A 97 19.16 -5.23 31.71
C ALA A 97 19.24 -3.75 31.28
N PRO A 98 18.83 -3.39 30.06
CA PRO A 98 18.85 -2.00 29.60
C PRO A 98 17.82 -1.17 30.38
N GLU A 99 18.11 0.10 30.66
CA GLU A 99 17.14 0.99 31.32
C GLU A 99 15.94 1.28 30.38
N PRO A 100 14.71 1.41 30.91
CA PRO A 100 13.56 1.85 30.12
C PRO A 100 13.85 3.15 29.37
N GLY A 101 13.42 3.24 28.11
CA GLY A 101 13.71 4.35 27.20
C GLY A 101 15.03 4.22 26.44
N THR A 102 15.86 3.21 26.73
CA THR A 102 17.14 3.01 26.03
C THR A 102 16.94 2.26 24.71
N THR A 103 17.51 2.78 23.63
CA THR A 103 17.63 2.05 22.36
C THR A 103 18.69 0.97 22.48
N VAL A 104 18.32 -0.26 22.14
CA VAL A 104 19.22 -1.40 22.07
C VAL A 104 19.22 -2.00 20.68
N SER A 105 20.34 -2.63 20.32
CA SER A 105 20.43 -3.48 19.12
C SER A 105 20.85 -4.89 19.50
N LEU A 106 20.05 -5.88 19.13
CA LEU A 106 20.29 -7.30 19.37
C LEU A 106 20.82 -7.96 18.08
N THR A 107 21.88 -8.75 18.22
CA THR A 107 22.49 -9.53 17.13
C THR A 107 22.44 -11.01 17.49
N LEU A 108 21.74 -11.80 16.66
CA LEU A 108 21.59 -13.25 16.85
C LEU A 108 22.72 -14.01 16.12
N PRO A 109 23.15 -15.19 16.61
CA PRO A 109 24.15 -16.02 15.95
C PRO A 109 23.53 -16.86 14.82
N ALA A 110 24.37 -17.37 13.91
CA ALA A 110 23.92 -18.31 12.87
C ALA A 110 23.32 -19.59 13.52
N PRO A 111 22.26 -20.20 12.94
CA PRO A 111 21.60 -19.85 11.68
C PRO A 111 20.53 -18.75 11.79
N TRP A 112 20.34 -18.15 12.97
CA TRP A 112 19.27 -17.18 13.28
C TRP A 112 19.66 -15.72 12.96
N GLN A 113 20.75 -15.53 12.21
CA GLN A 113 21.22 -14.21 11.81
C GLN A 113 20.23 -13.57 10.85
N THR A 114 19.82 -12.34 11.17
CA THR A 114 19.05 -11.48 10.28
C THR A 114 20.00 -10.61 9.47
N ALA A 115 19.61 -10.24 8.24
CA ALA A 115 20.40 -9.31 7.42
C ALA A 115 20.49 -7.89 8.02
N ALA A 116 19.63 -7.56 8.98
CA ALA A 116 19.60 -6.29 9.70
C ALA A 116 19.74 -6.50 11.22
N GLN A 117 20.41 -5.57 11.92
CA GLN A 117 20.46 -5.55 13.38
C GLN A 117 19.08 -5.22 13.98
N LEU A 118 18.68 -5.99 14.99
CA LEU A 118 17.35 -5.91 15.58
C LEU A 118 17.31 -4.79 16.61
N THR A 119 16.71 -3.65 16.27
CA THR A 119 16.70 -2.46 17.13
C THR A 119 15.37 -2.31 17.84
N ALA A 120 15.40 -2.11 19.16
CA ALA A 120 14.21 -1.91 19.99
C ALA A 120 14.45 -0.82 21.04
N VAL A 121 13.38 -0.18 21.53
CA VAL A 121 13.44 0.70 22.71
C VAL A 121 12.94 -0.10 23.90
N ALA A 122 13.72 -0.17 24.97
CA ALA A 122 13.33 -0.81 26.22
C ALA A 122 12.06 -0.16 26.80
N ALA A 123 10.93 -0.86 26.84
CA ALA A 123 9.68 -0.34 27.42
C ALA A 123 9.43 -0.92 28.83
N PRO A 124 8.84 -0.16 29.79
CA PRO A 124 8.48 -0.69 31.11
C PRO A 124 7.38 -1.76 31.01
N ALA A 125 7.44 -2.81 31.84
CA ALA A 125 6.53 -3.96 31.80
C ALA A 125 5.04 -3.66 31.95
N ASP A 126 4.68 -2.55 32.62
CA ASP A 126 3.29 -2.14 32.81
C ASP A 126 2.66 -1.56 31.52
N ALA A 127 3.45 -1.35 30.46
CA ALA A 127 2.97 -0.76 29.21
C ALA A 127 2.28 -1.76 28.26
N THR A 128 2.39 -3.07 28.49
CA THR A 128 1.89 -4.07 27.53
C THR A 128 1.46 -5.37 28.20
N ASN A 129 0.25 -5.43 28.74
CA ASN A 129 -0.43 -6.72 28.97
C ASN A 129 -1.88 -6.76 28.45
N GLU A 130 -2.50 -5.66 28.04
CA GLU A 130 -3.87 -5.70 27.49
C GLU A 130 -3.94 -5.76 25.95
N ALA A 131 -2.87 -5.37 25.23
CA ALA A 131 -2.87 -5.40 23.76
C ALA A 131 -2.23 -6.65 23.11
N LEU A 132 -1.63 -7.56 23.90
CA LEU A 132 -0.88 -8.71 23.37
C LEU A 132 -1.48 -10.11 23.64
N ALA A 133 -2.59 -10.21 24.38
CA ALA A 133 -3.26 -11.49 24.66
C ALA A 133 -4.35 -11.89 23.64
N ALA A 134 -4.60 -11.07 22.60
CA ALA A 134 -5.73 -11.24 21.68
C ALA A 134 -5.33 -11.75 20.27
N ALA A 135 -4.34 -12.63 20.18
CA ALA A 135 -4.13 -13.46 18.98
C ALA A 135 -4.52 -14.91 19.31
N PRO A 136 -5.45 -15.53 18.57
CA PRO A 136 -5.88 -16.90 18.86
C PRO A 136 -4.74 -17.89 18.66
N ASP A 137 -4.68 -18.89 19.55
CA ASP A 137 -3.85 -20.08 19.44
C ASP A 137 -4.08 -20.77 18.08
N ALA A 138 -2.99 -21.21 17.46
CA ALA A 138 -3.01 -21.85 16.15
C ALA A 138 -3.77 -23.19 16.21
N GLY A 139 -4.99 -23.20 15.65
CA GLY A 139 -5.80 -24.40 15.55
C GLY A 139 -6.93 -24.28 14.52
N MET A 140 -6.61 -24.03 13.25
CA MET A 140 -7.59 -24.20 12.16
C MET A 140 -7.01 -25.10 11.06
N ARG A 141 -7.36 -26.38 11.13
CA ARG A 141 -7.26 -27.36 10.03
C ARG A 141 -8.33 -27.04 8.99
N GLY A 142 -7.92 -26.79 7.75
CA GLY A 142 -8.80 -26.92 6.60
C GLY A 142 -8.85 -28.38 6.15
N GLU A 143 -9.85 -29.14 6.59
CA GLU A 143 -10.18 -30.44 6.01
C GLU A 143 -11.34 -30.27 5.01
N MET A 144 -11.08 -30.58 3.74
CA MET A 144 -12.11 -30.82 2.73
C MET A 144 -12.92 -32.05 3.13
N ALA A 145 -14.23 -31.88 3.36
CA ALA A 145 -15.15 -33.00 3.49
C ALA A 145 -16.41 -32.74 2.65
N THR A 146 -16.63 -33.62 1.68
CA THR A 146 -17.84 -33.79 0.88
C THR A 146 -18.96 -34.41 1.72
N GLY A 147 -20.14 -33.79 1.77
CA GLY A 147 -21.35 -34.40 2.35
C GLY A 147 -22.48 -33.37 2.62
N PRO A 148 -23.77 -33.75 2.54
CA PRO A 148 -24.87 -32.82 2.26
C PRO A 148 -25.37 -32.06 3.50
N ALA A 149 -25.99 -30.90 3.24
CA ALA A 149 -26.45 -29.90 4.20
C ALA A 149 -27.58 -30.39 5.15
N PRO A 150 -27.61 -29.85 6.39
CA PRO A 150 -28.86 -29.72 7.15
C PRO A 150 -29.14 -28.28 7.64
N GLU A 151 -30.34 -27.83 7.27
CA GLU A 151 -31.40 -27.16 8.03
C GLU A 151 -31.10 -26.10 9.13
N LEU A 152 -31.68 -24.91 8.92
CA LEU A 152 -31.80 -23.78 9.85
C LEU A 152 -32.69 -24.11 11.07
N ALA A 153 -32.20 -23.82 12.28
CA ALA A 153 -33.01 -23.67 13.49
C ALA A 153 -32.75 -22.32 14.16
N ALA A 154 -33.80 -21.71 14.68
CA ALA A 154 -33.90 -20.30 15.07
C ALA A 154 -33.68 -20.01 16.58
N ALA A 155 -33.12 -18.81 16.87
CA ALA A 155 -33.37 -17.88 18.01
C ALA A 155 -33.00 -18.35 19.46
N PRO A 156 -32.73 -17.46 20.46
CA PRO A 156 -33.33 -16.12 20.64
C PRO A 156 -32.48 -14.98 21.24
N THR A 157 -33.17 -13.84 21.32
CA THR A 157 -32.91 -12.44 21.67
C THR A 157 -32.63 -12.13 23.16
N SER A 158 -31.99 -10.95 23.39
CA SER A 158 -32.00 -10.08 24.60
C SER A 158 -30.94 -10.44 25.67
N ILE A 159 -30.29 -9.54 26.45
CA ILE A 159 -30.81 -8.37 27.19
C ILE A 159 -29.65 -7.38 27.58
N ALA A 160 -29.99 -6.07 27.56
CA ALA A 160 -29.58 -4.93 28.41
C ALA A 160 -28.18 -4.26 28.36
N THR A 161 -28.25 -2.98 28.04
CA THR A 161 -27.42 -1.86 28.52
C THR A 161 -27.71 -1.55 30.00
N PRO A 162 -26.70 -1.14 30.78
CA PRO A 162 -26.88 -0.09 31.78
C PRO A 162 -25.96 1.11 31.52
N ALA A 163 -26.52 2.30 31.71
CA ALA A 163 -25.84 3.59 31.71
C ALA A 163 -25.67 4.09 33.16
N ALA A 164 -24.60 4.87 33.39
CA ALA A 164 -24.22 5.74 34.54
C ALA A 164 -22.87 5.30 35.15
N GLU A 165 -21.89 6.14 35.49
CA GLU A 165 -21.66 7.58 35.35
C GLU A 165 -20.16 7.81 35.68
N ALA A 166 -19.52 8.73 34.96
CA ALA A 166 -18.26 9.44 35.21
C ALA A 166 -17.27 8.93 36.29
N LEU A 167 -16.19 8.29 35.83
CA LEU A 167 -14.84 8.53 36.34
C LEU A 167 -13.97 8.95 35.15
N ALA A 168 -13.47 10.18 35.17
CA ALA A 168 -12.53 10.68 34.18
C ALA A 168 -11.22 9.90 34.29
N VAL A 169 -11.14 8.79 33.57
CA VAL A 169 -9.88 8.11 33.24
C VAL A 169 -9.49 8.64 31.88
N THR A 170 -8.44 9.46 31.84
CA THR A 170 -7.73 9.79 30.61
C THR A 170 -7.20 8.48 30.04
N THR A 171 -7.93 7.89 29.10
CA THR A 171 -7.48 6.71 28.37
C THR A 171 -6.27 7.11 27.52
N PRO A 172 -5.18 6.34 27.53
CA PRO A 172 -4.10 6.45 26.57
C PRO A 172 -4.54 6.01 25.15
N GLU A 173 -5.70 6.47 24.67
CA GLU A 173 -6.15 6.28 23.29
C GLU A 173 -5.72 7.44 22.38
N GLU A 174 -5.17 8.54 22.93
CA GLU A 174 -4.75 9.71 22.15
C GLU A 174 -3.30 9.66 21.62
N THR A 175 -2.59 8.53 21.71
CA THR A 175 -1.16 8.48 21.32
C THR A 175 -0.83 7.57 20.13
N PHE A 176 -1.85 7.01 19.46
CA PHE A 176 -1.68 6.29 18.21
C PHE A 176 -2.69 6.76 17.16
N GLU A 177 -2.72 8.07 16.90
CA GLU A 177 -2.97 8.48 15.52
C GLU A 177 -1.83 7.86 14.69
N GLU A 178 -2.08 6.71 14.06
CA GLU A 178 -1.18 6.09 13.09
C GLU A 178 -0.72 7.18 12.13
N ARG A 179 0.54 7.64 12.28
CA ARG A 179 1.18 8.55 11.33
C ARG A 179 1.35 7.81 10.01
N SER A 180 0.28 7.76 9.22
CA SER A 180 0.29 7.08 7.94
C SER A 180 0.89 8.03 6.91
N TYR A 181 2.19 7.92 6.70
CA TYR A 181 2.89 8.58 5.60
C TYR A 181 2.38 8.11 4.24
N PHE A 182 1.70 6.95 4.20
CA PHE A 182 1.11 6.35 3.03
C PHE A 182 -0.39 6.66 2.94
N SER A 183 -0.85 7.13 1.79
CA SER A 183 -2.28 7.38 1.57
C SER A 183 -2.66 7.21 0.12
N THR A 184 -3.96 7.09 -0.14
CA THR A 184 -4.50 7.09 -1.50
C THR A 184 -4.19 8.42 -2.22
N TYR A 185 -4.00 8.35 -3.54
CA TYR A 185 -3.63 9.53 -4.33
C TYR A 185 -4.58 9.82 -5.49
N GLN A 186 -4.68 8.88 -6.44
CA GLN A 186 -5.72 8.87 -7.47
C GLN A 186 -6.76 7.78 -7.13
N PRO A 187 -7.92 7.78 -7.79
CA PRO A 187 -8.93 6.76 -7.56
C PRO A 187 -8.38 5.34 -7.76
N VAL A 188 -8.80 4.41 -6.89
CA VAL A 188 -8.47 2.99 -6.97
C VAL A 188 -9.73 2.24 -7.41
N TYR A 189 -9.72 1.64 -8.59
CA TYR A 189 -10.92 1.04 -9.18
C TYR A 189 -10.62 -0.16 -10.07
N ALA A 190 -11.65 -0.94 -10.32
CA ALA A 190 -11.70 -1.98 -11.33
C ALA A 190 -13.04 -1.88 -12.07
N VAL A 191 -13.01 -1.63 -13.37
CA VAL A 191 -14.21 -1.44 -14.20
C VAL A 191 -14.16 -2.29 -15.47
N LEU A 192 -15.30 -2.80 -15.90
CA LEU A 192 -15.47 -3.72 -17.03
C LEU A 192 -16.29 -3.05 -18.15
N GLY A 193 -15.82 -3.14 -19.39
CA GLY A 193 -16.56 -2.78 -20.60
C GLY A 193 -16.95 -4.04 -21.39
N LEU A 194 -18.09 -4.00 -22.11
CA LEU A 194 -18.69 -5.20 -22.71
C LEU A 194 -18.51 -5.31 -24.23
N SER A 195 -18.19 -4.22 -24.93
CA SER A 195 -18.09 -4.23 -26.41
C SER A 195 -16.91 -3.40 -26.92
N PRO A 196 -15.78 -4.04 -27.29
CA PRO A 196 -15.42 -5.42 -26.95
C PRO A 196 -15.23 -5.60 -25.43
N ALA A 197 -15.26 -6.84 -24.95
CA ALA A 197 -15.04 -7.15 -23.54
C ALA A 197 -13.63 -6.70 -23.09
N ASN A 198 -13.54 -5.80 -22.12
CA ASN A 198 -12.27 -5.29 -21.59
C ASN A 198 -12.40 -4.92 -20.11
N ALA A 199 -11.28 -4.88 -19.39
CA ALA A 199 -11.22 -4.32 -18.05
C ALA A 199 -10.21 -3.17 -17.97
N LYS A 200 -10.46 -2.22 -17.08
CA LYS A 200 -9.50 -1.19 -16.68
C LYS A 200 -9.39 -1.21 -15.17
N LEU A 201 -8.18 -1.39 -14.68
CA LEU A 201 -7.86 -1.36 -13.26
C LEU A 201 -6.89 -0.21 -12.99
N GLN A 202 -7.06 0.47 -11.87
CA GLN A 202 -6.14 1.50 -11.42
C GLN A 202 -5.81 1.32 -9.95
N PHE A 203 -4.52 1.38 -9.64
CA PHE A 203 -3.99 1.46 -8.29
C PHE A 203 -3.21 2.75 -8.15
N SER A 204 -3.34 3.43 -7.01
CA SER A 204 -2.57 4.64 -6.77
C SER A 204 -2.41 5.00 -5.30
N PHE A 205 -1.19 5.41 -4.96
CA PHE A 205 -0.84 5.91 -3.64
C PHE A 205 0.09 7.11 -3.72
N LYS A 206 0.25 7.77 -2.58
CA LYS A 206 1.30 8.74 -2.32
C LYS A 206 1.95 8.46 -0.97
N TYR A 207 3.21 8.83 -0.87
CA TYR A 207 4.03 8.73 0.31
C TYR A 207 4.58 10.12 0.66
N ALA A 208 4.36 10.59 1.89
CA ALA A 208 4.94 11.82 2.40
C ALA A 208 6.44 11.61 2.63
N LEU A 209 7.28 12.36 1.91
CA LEU A 209 8.74 12.18 1.95
C LEU A 209 9.39 12.78 3.21
N VAL A 210 8.67 13.68 3.89
CA VAL A 210 9.12 14.31 5.13
C VAL A 210 8.02 14.18 6.16
N ASP A 211 8.40 13.82 7.39
CA ASP A 211 7.47 13.83 8.52
C ASP A 211 6.95 15.26 8.73
N PRO A 212 5.64 15.52 8.56
CA PRO A 212 5.10 16.86 8.70
C PRO A 212 5.28 17.45 10.10
N ASP A 213 5.44 16.59 11.12
CA ASP A 213 5.67 16.98 12.51
C ASP A 213 7.16 16.92 12.90
N GLY A 214 8.03 16.47 11.99
CA GLY A 214 9.47 16.37 12.24
C GLY A 214 10.17 17.73 12.19
N ASP A 215 11.34 17.81 12.83
CA ASP A 215 12.16 19.04 12.91
C ASP A 215 12.43 19.68 11.54
N ALA A 216 12.65 18.86 10.50
CA ALA A 216 12.88 19.33 9.14
C ALA A 216 11.66 20.07 8.58
N ALA A 217 10.45 19.53 8.76
CA ALA A 217 9.22 20.17 8.32
C ALA A 217 8.84 21.39 9.18
N MET A 218 9.18 21.38 10.47
CA MET A 218 8.96 22.53 11.34
C MET A 218 9.91 23.69 11.00
N ARG A 219 11.18 23.39 10.67
CA ARG A 219 12.17 24.36 10.21
C ARG A 219 11.87 24.87 8.80
N TRP A 220 11.36 24.00 7.93
CA TRP A 220 11.05 24.28 6.54
C TRP A 220 9.64 23.80 6.19
N SER A 221 8.64 24.62 6.52
CA SER A 221 7.21 24.28 6.38
C SER A 221 6.78 23.83 4.99
N PHE A 222 7.48 24.24 3.93
CA PHE A 222 7.22 23.78 2.57
C PHE A 222 7.53 22.29 2.36
N LEU A 223 8.37 21.66 3.18
CA LEU A 223 8.68 20.23 3.04
C LEU A 223 7.48 19.33 3.36
N ARG A 224 6.50 19.83 4.14
CA ARG A 224 5.25 19.13 4.47
C ARG A 224 4.41 18.75 3.24
N GLY A 225 4.59 19.48 2.15
CA GLY A 225 3.84 19.27 0.91
C GLY A 225 4.54 18.36 -0.08
N VAL A 226 5.69 17.76 0.24
CA VAL A 226 6.50 16.99 -0.71
C VAL A 226 6.14 15.51 -0.65
N TYR A 227 5.72 14.96 -1.79
CA TYR A 227 5.23 13.58 -1.90
C TYR A 227 5.86 12.84 -3.07
N PHE A 228 6.11 11.55 -2.86
CA PHE A 228 6.25 10.58 -3.94
C PHE A 228 4.87 9.99 -4.25
N GLY A 229 4.43 10.05 -5.49
CA GLY A 229 3.20 9.44 -5.99
C GLY A 229 3.50 8.28 -6.92
N TYR A 230 2.61 7.30 -6.90
CA TYR A 230 2.62 6.22 -7.88
C TYR A 230 1.19 5.94 -8.33
N THR A 231 0.99 5.89 -9.64
CA THR A 231 -0.25 5.40 -10.25
C THR A 231 0.10 4.33 -11.28
N GLN A 232 -0.60 3.21 -11.24
CA GLN A 232 -0.52 2.18 -12.26
C GLN A 232 -1.91 1.95 -12.85
N THR A 233 -2.02 2.00 -14.17
CA THR A 233 -3.28 1.75 -14.88
C THR A 233 -3.11 0.54 -15.78
N MET A 234 -3.92 -0.50 -15.59
CA MET A 234 -3.85 -1.75 -16.34
C MET A 234 -5.06 -1.86 -17.25
N PHE A 235 -4.82 -2.16 -18.53
CA PHE A 235 -5.83 -2.36 -19.56
C PHE A 235 -5.83 -3.82 -19.95
N TRP A 236 -6.88 -4.53 -19.57
CA TRP A 236 -7.04 -5.96 -19.79
C TRP A 236 -7.95 -6.20 -20.99
N ASP A 237 -7.46 -6.89 -22.01
CA ASP A 237 -8.29 -7.33 -23.13
C ASP A 237 -8.91 -8.68 -22.79
N LEU A 238 -10.19 -8.68 -22.46
CA LEU A 238 -10.92 -9.89 -22.08
C LEU A 238 -11.51 -10.63 -23.29
N ALA A 239 -11.53 -9.98 -24.46
CA ALA A 239 -12.08 -10.55 -25.68
C ALA A 239 -11.04 -11.33 -26.48
N GLN A 240 -9.75 -11.07 -26.24
CA GLN A 240 -8.63 -11.76 -26.91
C GLN A 240 -8.34 -13.14 -26.32
N GLU A 241 -7.70 -13.99 -27.12
CA GLU A 241 -7.27 -15.33 -26.69
C GLU A 241 -6.34 -15.25 -25.48
N SER A 242 -6.63 -16.07 -24.46
CA SER A 242 -5.94 -16.08 -23.16
C SER A 242 -6.05 -14.79 -22.34
N SER A 243 -6.92 -13.86 -22.76
CA SER A 243 -7.21 -12.60 -22.07
C SER A 243 -5.94 -11.88 -21.59
N PRO A 244 -5.07 -11.37 -22.47
CA PRO A 244 -3.83 -10.73 -22.08
C PRO A 244 -4.05 -9.29 -21.61
N PHE A 245 -3.15 -8.77 -20.78
CA PHE A 245 -3.03 -7.33 -20.59
C PHE A 245 -2.58 -6.68 -21.90
N ARG A 246 -3.42 -5.77 -22.42
CA ARG A 246 -3.14 -4.98 -23.63
C ARG A 246 -2.04 -3.95 -23.34
N SER A 247 -2.17 -3.21 -22.24
CA SER A 247 -1.19 -2.21 -21.79
C SER A 247 -1.19 -2.15 -20.26
N ILE A 248 -0.04 -1.83 -19.68
CA ILE A 248 0.10 -1.45 -18.27
C ILE A 248 0.89 -0.16 -18.26
N ASP A 249 0.29 0.90 -17.76
CA ASP A 249 0.90 2.23 -17.72
C ASP A 249 1.40 2.52 -16.30
N PHE A 250 2.70 2.77 -16.16
CA PHE A 250 3.40 3.10 -14.92
C PHE A 250 3.60 4.61 -14.83
N LYS A 251 3.19 5.24 -13.71
CA LYS A 251 3.21 6.71 -13.54
C LYS A 251 3.77 7.11 -12.17
N PRO A 252 5.09 6.96 -11.93
CA PRO A 252 5.72 7.56 -10.76
C PRO A 252 5.78 9.09 -10.89
N GLU A 253 5.59 9.78 -9.78
CA GLU A 253 5.49 11.24 -9.71
C GLU A 253 6.20 11.75 -8.45
N LEU A 254 6.98 12.83 -8.57
CA LEU A 254 7.49 13.59 -7.42
C LEU A 254 6.85 14.97 -7.48
N PHE A 255 6.12 15.34 -6.44
CA PHE A 255 5.33 16.56 -6.47
C PHE A 255 5.26 17.28 -5.14
N TYR A 256 5.07 18.58 -5.23
CA TYR A 256 4.70 19.45 -4.13
C TYR A 256 3.20 19.74 -4.19
N ARG A 257 2.52 19.64 -3.05
CA ARG A 257 1.10 19.98 -2.90
C ARG A 257 0.91 20.96 -1.76
N TYR A 258 0.48 22.17 -2.13
CA TYR A 258 -0.03 23.16 -1.21
C TYR A 258 -1.55 22.99 -1.07
N ARG A 259 -2.03 23.00 0.18
CA ARG A 259 -3.47 23.04 0.50
C ARG A 259 -3.72 24.23 1.41
N SER A 260 -4.74 25.04 1.11
CA SER A 260 -5.15 26.09 2.03
C SER A 260 -5.82 25.48 3.27
N ASP A 261 -5.43 25.92 4.46
CA ASP A 261 -6.01 25.48 5.74
C ASP A 261 -7.52 25.80 5.87
N ARG A 262 -8.05 26.66 4.99
CA ARG A 262 -9.46 27.09 4.99
C ARG A 262 -10.46 25.97 4.71
N PHE A 263 -10.06 24.90 4.00
CA PHE A 263 -10.90 23.71 3.81
C PHE A 263 -10.98 22.85 5.07
N LEU A 264 -9.89 22.80 5.84
CA LEU A 264 -9.82 22.01 7.08
C LEU A 264 -10.65 22.63 8.22
N GLN A 265 -11.03 23.91 8.10
CA GLN A 265 -11.80 24.64 9.10
C GLN A 265 -13.32 24.61 8.87
N SER A 266 -13.80 24.43 7.63
CA SER A 266 -15.23 24.26 7.31
C SER A 266 -15.43 23.87 5.83
N LEU A 267 -16.29 22.87 5.58
CA LEU A 267 -16.77 22.48 4.24
C LEU A 267 -17.63 23.58 3.55
N GLU A 268 -17.97 24.65 4.28
CA GLU A 268 -18.75 25.78 3.78
C GLU A 268 -17.87 26.90 3.19
N ARG A 269 -16.54 26.74 3.15
CA ARG A 269 -15.62 27.74 2.61
C ARG A 269 -14.91 27.28 1.34
N PRO A 270 -14.64 28.19 0.40
CA PRO A 270 -13.76 27.94 -0.73
C PRO A 270 -12.39 27.42 -0.29
N ALA A 271 -11.94 26.34 -0.93
CA ALA A 271 -10.60 25.79 -0.75
C ALA A 271 -9.75 26.07 -1.99
N LEU A 272 -8.53 26.52 -1.77
CA LEU A 272 -7.53 26.66 -2.84
C LEU A 272 -6.42 25.66 -2.61
N ASN A 273 -6.05 24.94 -3.65
CA ASN A 273 -4.94 24.02 -3.64
C ASN A 273 -4.07 24.27 -4.86
N VAL A 274 -2.79 23.93 -4.76
CA VAL A 274 -1.88 23.92 -5.90
C VAL A 274 -1.05 22.66 -5.81
N GLN A 275 -0.94 21.95 -6.92
CA GLN A 275 0.00 20.85 -7.07
C GLN A 275 0.95 21.14 -8.23
N ALA A 276 2.24 20.92 -8.04
CA ALA A 276 3.23 21.00 -9.10
C ALA A 276 4.23 19.87 -8.94
N GLY A 277 4.73 19.32 -10.04
CA GLY A 277 5.62 18.17 -9.95
C GLY A 277 6.24 17.75 -11.26
N ILE A 278 6.98 16.66 -11.18
CA ILE A 278 7.54 15.92 -12.31
C ILE A 278 6.93 14.51 -12.31
N ARG A 279 6.54 14.04 -13.48
CA ARG A 279 5.95 12.72 -13.67
C ARG A 279 6.63 12.03 -14.84
N HIS A 280 7.04 10.79 -14.61
CA HIS A 280 7.39 9.88 -15.70
C HIS A 280 6.16 9.02 -16.01
N GLN A 281 5.90 8.76 -17.29
CA GLN A 281 4.89 7.80 -17.70
C GLN A 281 5.46 6.87 -18.76
N SER A 282 5.37 5.56 -18.56
CA SER A 282 5.77 4.54 -19.54
C SER A 282 4.86 3.33 -19.50
N ASN A 283 4.92 2.49 -20.53
CA ASN A 283 4.14 1.24 -20.60
C ASN A 283 4.96 -0.03 -20.27
N GLY A 284 6.26 0.13 -19.98
CA GLY A 284 7.18 -0.95 -19.64
C GLY A 284 7.40 -2.00 -20.74
N ARG A 285 7.12 -1.66 -22.00
CA ARG A 285 7.34 -2.53 -23.16
C ARG A 285 8.71 -2.27 -23.79
N GLU A 286 9.20 -3.25 -24.55
CA GLU A 286 10.33 -3.07 -25.45
C GLU A 286 9.88 -2.53 -26.83
N GLU A 287 10.84 -2.05 -27.62
CA GLU A 287 10.62 -1.67 -29.02
C GLU A 287 10.02 -2.83 -29.84
N PRO A 288 9.10 -2.57 -30.78
CA PRO A 288 8.58 -1.26 -31.21
C PRO A 288 7.37 -0.76 -30.41
N ALA A 289 7.01 -1.46 -29.34
CA ALA A 289 5.82 -1.19 -28.54
C ALA A 289 6.11 -0.30 -27.32
N SER A 290 7.37 0.06 -27.07
CA SER A 290 7.74 0.99 -25.99
C SER A 290 7.02 2.31 -26.20
N ARG A 291 6.47 2.85 -25.13
CA ARG A 291 5.94 4.21 -25.10
C ARG A 291 6.34 4.82 -23.80
N SER A 292 6.87 6.03 -23.85
CA SER A 292 7.32 6.75 -22.67
C SER A 292 7.39 8.26 -22.89
N PHE A 293 7.24 9.01 -21.81
CA PHE A 293 7.55 10.44 -21.78
C PHE A 293 7.73 10.92 -20.34
N ASN A 294 8.36 12.08 -20.18
CA ASN A 294 8.38 12.80 -18.92
C ASN A 294 7.65 14.13 -19.06
N GLU A 295 6.96 14.53 -18.01
CA GLU A 295 6.31 15.84 -17.95
C GLU A 295 6.60 16.55 -16.63
N THR A 296 6.70 17.87 -16.69
CA THR A 296 6.57 18.74 -15.52
C THR A 296 5.28 19.52 -15.62
N TYR A 297 4.57 19.69 -14.50
CA TYR A 297 3.22 20.23 -14.52
C TYR A 297 2.93 21.16 -13.35
N ILE A 298 1.87 21.94 -13.52
CA ILE A 298 1.19 22.68 -12.46
C ILE A 298 -0.33 22.47 -12.58
N GLU A 299 -0.99 22.30 -11.45
CA GLU A 299 -2.42 22.02 -11.31
C GLU A 299 -2.97 22.80 -10.10
N PRO A 300 -3.34 24.08 -10.26
CA PRO A 300 -4.15 24.75 -9.26
C PRO A 300 -5.55 24.15 -9.24
N SER A 301 -6.19 24.13 -8.07
CA SER A 301 -7.59 23.75 -7.95
C SER A 301 -8.33 24.62 -6.95
N VAL A 302 -9.61 24.85 -7.25
CA VAL A 302 -10.56 25.50 -6.36
C VAL A 302 -11.71 24.56 -6.08
N THR A 303 -12.08 24.40 -4.81
CA THR A 303 -13.28 23.68 -4.38
C THR A 303 -14.25 24.66 -3.75
N LEU A 304 -15.48 24.69 -4.23
CA LEU A 304 -16.53 25.61 -3.81
C LEU A 304 -17.76 24.83 -3.35
N PRO A 305 -18.34 25.13 -2.18
CA PRO A 305 -19.69 24.67 -1.88
C PRO A 305 -20.66 25.37 -2.83
N VAL A 306 -21.54 24.60 -3.48
CA VAL A 306 -22.52 25.12 -4.44
C VAL A 306 -23.97 24.97 -3.94
N GLY A 307 -24.14 24.69 -2.64
CA GLY A 307 -25.43 24.53 -1.98
C GLY A 307 -25.98 23.11 -2.06
N GLY A 308 -26.95 22.77 -1.20
CA GLY A 308 -27.62 21.47 -1.19
C GLY A 308 -26.70 20.28 -0.87
N GLY A 309 -25.62 20.51 -0.11
CA GLY A 309 -24.61 19.49 0.22
C GLY A 309 -23.69 19.11 -0.94
N TYR A 310 -23.55 19.97 -1.95
CA TYR A 310 -22.66 19.76 -3.09
C TYR A 310 -21.40 20.63 -3.04
N HIS A 311 -20.27 20.04 -3.45
CA HIS A 311 -18.97 20.68 -3.57
C HIS A 311 -18.43 20.51 -4.99
N LEU A 312 -18.25 21.64 -5.67
CA LEU A 312 -17.69 21.70 -7.02
C LEU A 312 -16.18 21.97 -6.96
N THR A 313 -15.38 21.09 -7.52
CA THR A 313 -13.93 21.28 -7.69
C THR A 313 -13.59 21.51 -9.15
N ALA A 314 -12.93 22.63 -9.45
CA ALA A 314 -12.34 22.91 -10.76
C ALA A 314 -10.81 22.91 -10.66
N ALA A 315 -10.14 22.18 -11.55
CA ALA A 315 -8.70 22.00 -11.53
C ALA A 315 -8.12 21.99 -12.97
N PRO A 316 -7.74 23.15 -13.52
CA PRO A 316 -6.92 23.19 -14.72
C PRO A 316 -5.51 22.65 -14.41
N ARG A 317 -4.91 21.96 -15.38
CA ARG A 317 -3.53 21.51 -15.37
C ARG A 317 -2.87 21.91 -16.67
N ALA A 318 -1.64 22.37 -16.61
CA ALA A 318 -0.76 22.54 -17.76
C ALA A 318 0.56 21.81 -17.52
N TRP A 319 1.17 21.28 -18.58
CA TRP A 319 2.46 20.60 -18.50
C TRP A 319 3.33 20.83 -19.73
N PHE A 320 4.63 20.60 -19.53
CA PHE A 320 5.63 20.55 -20.59
C PHE A 320 6.28 19.17 -20.61
N TYR A 321 6.45 18.63 -21.81
CA TYR A 321 7.26 17.44 -22.03
C TYR A 321 8.73 17.79 -21.92
N PHE A 322 9.53 16.89 -21.34
CA PHE A 322 10.98 17.05 -21.27
C PHE A 322 11.70 15.71 -21.41
N GLY A 323 12.98 15.77 -21.78
CA GLY A 323 13.74 14.59 -22.13
C GLY A 323 13.35 14.06 -23.50
N ASP A 324 13.61 12.78 -23.72
CA ASP A 324 13.38 12.11 -24.98
C ASP A 324 11.91 11.70 -25.18
N LEU A 325 11.46 11.75 -26.43
CA LEU A 325 10.15 11.31 -26.92
C LEU A 325 10.29 10.35 -28.12
N GLU A 326 11.46 9.78 -28.38
CA GLU A 326 11.73 8.87 -29.52
C GLU A 326 10.67 7.78 -29.70
N ASP A 327 10.18 7.18 -28.61
CA ASP A 327 9.14 6.14 -28.61
C ASP A 327 7.77 6.63 -29.16
N ASN A 328 7.52 7.94 -29.08
CA ASN A 328 6.25 8.59 -29.45
C ASN A 328 6.44 10.09 -29.71
N PRO A 329 7.07 10.49 -30.85
CA PRO A 329 7.50 11.87 -31.09
C PRO A 329 6.35 12.87 -31.27
N ASP A 330 5.17 12.38 -31.61
CA ASP A 330 3.94 13.15 -31.88
C ASP A 330 2.91 13.06 -30.73
N ILE A 331 3.33 12.64 -29.53
CA ILE A 331 2.41 12.42 -28.40
C ILE A 331 1.66 13.70 -27.98
N ASP A 332 2.29 14.86 -28.13
CA ASP A 332 1.71 16.18 -27.86
C ASP A 332 0.55 16.51 -28.80
N GLU A 333 0.56 16.00 -30.04
CA GLU A 333 -0.56 16.18 -30.95
C GLU A 333 -1.86 15.56 -30.40
N PHE A 334 -1.77 14.44 -29.66
CA PHE A 334 -2.92 13.67 -29.18
C PHE A 334 -3.26 13.93 -27.71
N ARG A 335 -2.24 14.11 -26.87
CA ARG A 335 -2.39 14.33 -25.43
C ARG A 335 -2.40 15.82 -25.08
N GLY A 336 -1.89 16.68 -25.97
CA GLY A 336 -1.77 18.11 -25.73
C GLY A 336 -0.88 18.43 -24.54
N ASN A 337 -1.04 19.65 -24.04
CA ASN A 337 -0.26 20.18 -22.92
C ASN A 337 -1.15 20.71 -21.79
N THR A 338 -2.47 20.48 -21.89
CA THR A 338 -3.44 20.98 -20.92
C THR A 338 -4.53 19.96 -20.63
N SER A 339 -5.04 20.01 -19.40
CA SER A 339 -6.23 19.27 -19.01
C SER A 339 -7.08 20.08 -18.06
N PHE A 340 -8.38 19.79 -18.01
CA PHE A 340 -9.30 20.40 -17.07
C PHE A 340 -10.10 19.32 -16.37
N ARG A 341 -9.97 19.23 -15.05
CA ARG A 341 -10.78 18.34 -14.21
C ARG A 341 -11.87 19.16 -13.52
N LEU A 342 -13.11 18.69 -13.63
CA LEU A 342 -14.26 19.22 -12.93
C LEU A 342 -14.91 18.08 -12.14
N SER A 343 -15.11 18.26 -10.84
CA SER A 343 -15.72 17.25 -9.98
C SER A 343 -16.84 17.86 -9.15
N LEU A 344 -17.97 17.17 -9.07
CA LEU A 344 -19.09 17.47 -8.20
C LEU A 344 -19.21 16.34 -7.18
N LEU A 345 -18.91 16.65 -5.92
CA LEU A 345 -19.05 15.73 -4.78
C LEU A 345 -20.30 16.12 -4.00
N ARG A 346 -21.07 15.14 -3.54
CA ARG A 346 -22.17 15.32 -2.60
C ARG A 346 -21.77 14.80 -1.22
N GLU A 347 -22.33 15.36 -0.16
CA GLU A 347 -22.04 15.00 1.24
C GLU A 347 -22.31 13.53 1.59
N ASP A 348 -23.26 12.88 0.92
CA ASP A 348 -23.51 11.45 1.08
C ASP A 348 -22.48 10.57 0.34
N GLY A 349 -21.48 11.21 -0.26
CA GLY A 349 -20.39 10.58 -0.98
C GLY A 349 -20.62 10.47 -2.49
N ALA A 350 -21.81 10.70 -3.05
CA ALA A 350 -21.98 10.61 -4.51
C ALA A 350 -21.02 11.55 -5.26
N ARG A 351 -20.33 11.05 -6.29
CA ARG A 351 -19.35 11.85 -7.06
C ARG A 351 -19.61 11.74 -8.55
N LEU A 352 -19.53 12.87 -9.24
CA LEU A 352 -19.41 12.97 -10.69
C LEU A 352 -18.12 13.71 -11.02
N GLU A 353 -17.28 13.18 -11.90
CA GLU A 353 -16.06 13.83 -12.34
C GLU A 353 -15.95 13.79 -13.86
N ALA A 354 -15.48 14.87 -14.45
CA ALA A 354 -15.12 14.95 -15.86
C ALA A 354 -13.69 15.47 -15.98
N ARG A 355 -12.86 14.80 -16.79
CA ARG A 355 -11.50 15.20 -17.13
C ARG A 355 -11.37 15.33 -18.64
N ALA A 356 -11.18 16.55 -19.12
CA ALA A 356 -10.84 16.82 -20.51
C ALA A 356 -9.33 16.97 -20.65
N ILE A 357 -8.72 16.32 -21.64
CA ILE A 357 -7.30 16.40 -21.99
C ILE A 357 -7.21 16.87 -23.44
N GLY A 358 -6.30 17.78 -23.74
CA GLY A 358 -6.00 18.17 -25.12
C GLY A 358 -5.33 19.52 -25.23
N PHE A 359 -5.16 19.98 -26.47
CA PHE A 359 -4.68 21.31 -26.79
C PHE A 359 -5.67 21.96 -27.78
N VAL A 360 -6.10 23.19 -27.51
CA VAL A 360 -7.11 23.89 -28.33
C VAL A 360 -6.71 23.98 -29.81
N GLY A 361 -5.40 23.98 -30.12
CA GLY A 361 -4.88 24.11 -31.47
C GLY A 361 -4.80 22.83 -32.32
N THR A 362 -4.82 21.61 -31.76
CA THR A 362 -4.65 20.36 -32.53
C THR A 362 -5.96 19.72 -32.97
N GLY A 363 -7.08 20.08 -32.33
CA GLY A 363 -8.38 19.44 -32.56
C GLY A 363 -8.47 17.99 -32.07
N ARG A 364 -7.42 17.48 -31.41
CA ARG A 364 -7.36 16.15 -30.79
C ARG A 364 -7.37 16.30 -29.26
N GLY A 365 -7.86 15.26 -28.59
CA GLY A 365 -7.97 15.21 -27.15
C GLY A 365 -8.89 14.08 -26.69
N SER A 366 -9.19 14.08 -25.40
CA SER A 366 -10.12 13.12 -24.80
C SER A 366 -10.93 13.72 -23.67
N LEU A 367 -12.04 13.06 -23.38
CA LEU A 367 -12.91 13.31 -22.24
C LEU A 367 -13.12 11.98 -21.53
N GLN A 368 -12.82 11.95 -20.23
CA GLN A 368 -13.22 10.88 -19.33
C GLN A 368 -14.24 11.42 -18.34
N THR A 369 -15.37 10.74 -18.19
CA THR A 369 -16.40 11.04 -17.19
C THR A 369 -16.58 9.85 -16.28
N ASP A 370 -16.49 10.06 -14.98
CA ASP A 370 -16.62 9.04 -13.94
C ASP A 370 -17.76 9.40 -13.00
N ALA A 371 -18.59 8.42 -12.66
CA ALA A 371 -19.62 8.55 -11.64
C ALA A 371 -19.42 7.45 -10.59
N SER A 372 -19.41 7.82 -9.31
CA SER A 372 -19.29 6.86 -8.20
C SER A 372 -20.32 7.11 -7.10
N TYR A 373 -20.72 6.04 -6.42
CA TYR A 373 -21.67 6.09 -5.31
C TYR A 373 -21.32 5.05 -4.24
N PRO A 374 -21.27 5.40 -2.93
CA PRO A 374 -20.98 4.43 -1.89
C PRO A 374 -22.01 3.30 -1.83
N ILE A 375 -21.55 2.06 -1.75
CA ILE A 375 -22.42 0.90 -1.61
C ILE A 375 -22.69 0.71 -0.11
N THR A 376 -23.84 1.17 0.36
CA THR A 376 -24.27 1.01 1.75
C THR A 376 -25.32 -0.09 1.88
N GLY A 377 -25.04 -1.16 2.64
CA GLY A 377 -26.01 -2.22 2.99
C GLY A 377 -25.79 -3.60 2.34
N GLY A 378 -26.47 -4.62 2.88
CA GLY A 378 -26.36 -6.03 2.45
C GLY A 378 -25.15 -6.77 3.06
N PHE A 379 -24.89 -8.01 2.61
CA PHE A 379 -23.76 -8.84 3.06
C PHE A 379 -22.37 -8.23 2.79
N ILE A 380 -22.31 -7.18 1.97
CA ILE A 380 -21.10 -6.48 1.51
C ILE A 380 -21.00 -5.07 2.14
N GLY A 381 -22.01 -4.64 2.91
CA GLY A 381 -22.13 -3.27 3.42
C GLY A 381 -21.07 -2.85 4.45
N ASN A 382 -20.28 -3.79 4.96
CA ASN A 382 -19.15 -3.52 5.86
C ASN A 382 -17.85 -3.21 5.10
N LEU A 383 -17.84 -3.36 3.76
CA LEU A 383 -16.70 -3.02 2.93
C LEU A 383 -16.85 -1.57 2.43
N ASN A 384 -15.76 -0.80 2.48
CA ASN A 384 -15.70 0.55 1.94
C ASN A 384 -15.59 0.51 0.40
N LEU A 385 -16.68 0.10 -0.26
CA LEU A 385 -16.78 -0.03 -1.71
C LEU A 385 -17.78 0.97 -2.29
N ARG A 386 -17.54 1.31 -3.54
CA ARG A 386 -18.36 2.27 -4.28
C ARG A 386 -18.66 1.68 -5.66
N ALA A 387 -19.90 1.81 -6.12
CA ALA A 387 -20.24 1.51 -7.50
C ALA A 387 -19.60 2.58 -8.39
N HIS A 388 -19.00 2.19 -9.52
CA HIS A 388 -18.25 3.09 -10.41
C HIS A 388 -18.70 2.89 -11.85
N ALA A 389 -19.04 3.97 -12.55
CA ALA A 389 -19.25 3.99 -13.99
C ALA A 389 -18.28 4.98 -14.64
N GLN A 390 -17.66 4.59 -15.74
CA GLN A 390 -16.67 5.38 -16.47
C GLN A 390 -17.00 5.40 -17.96
N LEU A 391 -17.08 6.59 -18.54
CA LEU A 391 -17.17 6.81 -19.98
C LEU A 391 -15.92 7.53 -20.46
N PHE A 392 -15.16 6.91 -21.35
CA PHE A 392 -14.03 7.53 -22.03
C PHE A 392 -14.37 7.77 -23.50
N THR A 393 -14.02 8.92 -24.05
CA THR A 393 -14.04 9.16 -25.50
C THR A 393 -12.87 10.05 -25.94
N GLY A 394 -12.24 9.71 -27.07
CA GLY A 394 -11.12 10.46 -27.63
C GLY A 394 -9.83 9.64 -27.73
N TYR A 395 -8.69 10.33 -27.67
CA TYR A 395 -7.35 9.77 -27.83
C TYR A 395 -6.66 9.49 -26.48
N GLY A 396 -5.79 8.47 -26.45
CA GLY A 396 -4.97 8.18 -25.27
C GLY A 396 -5.74 7.66 -24.06
N ASP A 397 -6.65 6.70 -24.26
CA ASP A 397 -7.20 5.91 -23.15
C ASP A 397 -6.08 5.15 -22.44
N ASN A 398 -5.15 4.57 -23.21
CA ASN A 398 -3.91 3.94 -22.75
C ASN A 398 -2.72 4.49 -23.52
N LEU A 399 -1.51 4.31 -22.98
CA LEU A 399 -0.30 4.84 -23.58
C LEU A 399 0.12 4.12 -24.87
N LEU A 400 -0.06 2.80 -24.96
CA LEU A 400 0.31 2.01 -26.13
C LEU A 400 -0.42 2.45 -27.41
N GLU A 401 -1.67 2.88 -27.28
CA GLU A 401 -2.54 3.31 -28.38
C GLU A 401 -2.91 4.80 -28.22
N TYR A 402 -1.94 5.65 -27.84
CA TYR A 402 -2.19 7.08 -27.59
C TYR A 402 -2.79 7.82 -28.79
N ASP A 403 -2.46 7.36 -29.99
CA ASP A 403 -2.86 7.88 -31.28
C ASP A 403 -4.21 7.34 -31.79
N ARG A 404 -4.85 6.42 -31.06
CA ARG A 404 -6.14 5.83 -31.45
C ARG A 404 -7.32 6.50 -30.76
N LYS A 405 -8.30 6.89 -31.57
CA LYS A 405 -9.59 7.40 -31.07
C LYS A 405 -10.52 6.24 -30.71
N VAL A 406 -11.02 6.24 -29.48
CA VAL A 406 -11.93 5.20 -28.97
C VAL A 406 -13.06 5.82 -28.16
N THR A 407 -14.16 5.08 -27.99
CA THR A 407 -15.19 5.37 -26.99
C THR A 407 -15.44 4.10 -26.20
N ARG A 408 -15.37 4.17 -24.87
CA ARG A 408 -15.52 3.00 -23.98
C ARG A 408 -16.35 3.36 -22.76
N LEU A 409 -17.44 2.63 -22.57
CA LEU A 409 -18.23 2.63 -21.34
C LEU A 409 -17.79 1.43 -20.48
N ARG A 410 -17.52 1.68 -19.21
CA ARG A 410 -17.10 0.67 -18.24
C ARG A 410 -17.85 0.83 -16.92
N ILE A 411 -18.16 -0.27 -16.25
CA ILE A 411 -18.85 -0.29 -14.97
C ILE A 411 -18.13 -1.25 -14.03
N GLY A 412 -18.02 -0.91 -12.75
CA GLY A 412 -17.43 -1.78 -11.75
C GLY A 412 -17.43 -1.13 -10.37
N ILE A 413 -16.31 -1.23 -9.67
CA ILE A 413 -16.17 -0.78 -8.28
C ILE A 413 -14.94 0.10 -8.08
N SER A 414 -15.01 0.98 -7.10
CA SER A 414 -13.87 1.74 -6.58
C SER A 414 -13.78 1.66 -5.07
N LEU A 415 -12.54 1.72 -4.54
CA LEU A 415 -12.24 1.65 -3.11
C LEU A 415 -11.97 3.05 -2.53
N ALA A 416 -11.42 3.95 -3.36
CA ALA A 416 -11.13 5.34 -3.01
C ALA A 416 -11.24 6.20 -4.27
N ASP A 417 -11.69 7.45 -4.13
CA ASP A 417 -11.96 8.38 -5.24
C ASP A 417 -11.67 9.86 -4.96
#